data_AF-A0A438FSS3-F1
#
_entry.id   AF-A0A438FSS3-F1
#
_cell.length_a   1.000
_cell.length_b   1.000
_cell.length_c   1.000
_cell.angle_alpha   90.00
_cell.angle_beta   90.00
_cell.angle_gamma   90.00
#
_symmetry.space_group_name_H-M   'P 1'
#
loop_
_entity.id
_entity.type
_entity.pdbx_description
1 polymer ?
#
loop_
_entity_poly.entity_id
_entity_poly.type
_entity_poly.pdbx_seq_one_letter_code
_entity_poly.pdbx_strand_id
1 'polypeptide(L)'
;MERKRVGGGPVKLELGMESGFGNPLGRNGILTWVIFLLWWKRLRWRIFGFSMGRQVIGTFAWTGSVDCLLGRIPGVPLPEKPSTEDLTEIQNWKWNARKAKKINQERHSLRCDTEIKLSLMIKPGFEDSLAQMKYWRGSVKSRLLWLPSAKQIHFEQVARKMKDEEGFYYPHNLDFRGRAYPMHPHLNHLSSDLCRGVLEFAEGRPLGKSGLRWLKIQLANLYAGGVEKLSYDGRLAFVDNHLDDVFDSADNPLNGNRWWLTAEDPFQCLAACINLSEALRSSSPHTVISHLPIHQVSV
;
A
#
# COMPACT_ATOMS: atom_id res chain seq x y z
N MET A 1 -1.72 -26.04 -23.80
CA MET A 1 -1.01 -25.35 -22.70
C MET A 1 -1.70 -24.02 -22.47
N GLU A 2 -2.69 -24.01 -21.58
CA GLU A 2 -3.65 -22.92 -21.44
C GLU A 2 -3.42 -22.24 -20.08
N ARG A 3 -2.98 -20.97 -20.13
CA ARG A 3 -2.73 -20.15 -18.93
C ARG A 3 -4.08 -19.74 -18.32
N LYS A 4 -4.49 -20.39 -17.24
CA LYS A 4 -5.60 -19.90 -16.41
C LYS A 4 -5.17 -18.66 -15.64
N ARG A 5 -5.89 -17.55 -15.88
CA ARG A 5 -5.86 -16.34 -15.05
C ARG A 5 -6.46 -16.69 -13.69
N VAL A 6 -5.65 -16.61 -12.63
CA VAL A 6 -6.15 -16.66 -11.26
C VAL A 6 -6.67 -15.27 -10.92
N GLY A 7 -7.99 -15.16 -10.78
CA GLY A 7 -8.66 -13.92 -10.39
C GLY A 7 -8.53 -13.71 -8.89
N GLY A 8 -8.10 -12.51 -8.48
CA GLY A 8 -8.16 -12.06 -7.10
C GLY A 8 -9.61 -11.95 -6.64
N GLY A 9 -9.98 -12.81 -5.69
CA GLY A 9 -11.25 -12.72 -4.96
C GLY A 9 -11.21 -11.59 -3.91
N PRO A 10 -12.39 -11.15 -3.42
CA PRO A 10 -12.47 -10.10 -2.40
C PRO A 10 -11.89 -10.57 -1.06
N VAL A 11 -11.11 -9.69 -0.41
CA VAL A 11 -10.56 -9.84 0.94
C VAL A 11 -11.71 -9.88 1.96
N LYS A 12 -11.75 -10.90 2.81
CA LYS A 12 -12.73 -11.04 3.89
C LYS A 12 -12.04 -10.68 5.20
N LEU A 13 -12.28 -9.48 5.71
CA LEU A 13 -11.88 -9.09 7.06
C LEU A 13 -12.75 -9.87 8.07
N GLU A 14 -12.23 -10.97 8.61
CA GLU A 14 -12.90 -11.72 9.68
C GLU A 14 -12.56 -11.10 11.03
N LEU A 15 -13.44 -10.18 11.47
CA LEU A 15 -13.45 -9.66 12.82
C LEU A 15 -14.40 -10.52 13.66
N GLY A 16 -13.83 -11.57 14.28
CA GLY A 16 -14.30 -12.16 15.54
C GLY A 16 -15.81 -12.29 15.76
N MET A 17 -16.58 -12.76 14.77
CA MET A 17 -17.95 -13.24 14.98
C MET A 17 -18.07 -14.62 14.35
N GLU A 18 -18.05 -15.66 15.19
CA GLU A 18 -18.50 -16.99 14.79
C GLU A 18 -19.96 -16.91 14.37
N SER A 19 -20.25 -17.10 13.08
CA SER A 19 -21.56 -17.60 12.64
C SER A 19 -21.47 -18.15 11.22
N GLY A 20 -21.99 -19.36 11.03
CA GLY A 20 -22.02 -20.07 9.76
C GLY A 20 -22.79 -19.27 8.70
N PHE A 21 -22.14 -19.03 7.56
CA PHE A 21 -22.70 -18.25 6.46
C PHE A 21 -23.60 -19.12 5.59
N GLY A 22 -24.92 -18.95 5.75
CA GLY A 22 -25.96 -19.40 4.82
C GLY A 22 -26.31 -18.36 3.75
N ASN A 23 -27.01 -18.82 2.71
CA ASN A 23 -27.34 -18.16 1.44
C ASN A 23 -27.80 -16.66 1.54
N PRO A 24 -27.25 -15.71 0.76
CA PRO A 24 -27.47 -14.26 0.92
C PRO A 24 -28.89 -13.74 0.59
N LEU A 25 -29.78 -14.58 0.05
CA LEU A 25 -31.07 -14.17 -0.51
C LEU A 25 -32.25 -14.29 0.47
N GLY A 26 -32.04 -14.75 1.70
CA GLY A 26 -33.08 -14.75 2.74
C GLY A 26 -33.26 -13.39 3.42
N ARG A 27 -34.42 -13.15 4.06
CA ARG A 27 -34.66 -11.96 4.92
C ARG A 27 -33.55 -11.74 5.95
N ASN A 28 -32.97 -12.84 6.46
CA ASN A 28 -31.81 -12.81 7.35
C ASN A 28 -30.54 -12.31 6.65
N GLY A 29 -30.32 -12.71 5.39
CA GLY A 29 -29.17 -12.25 4.60
C GLY A 29 -29.19 -10.75 4.31
N ILE A 30 -30.37 -10.18 4.01
CA ILE A 30 -30.52 -8.73 3.79
C ILE A 30 -30.24 -7.95 5.07
N LEU A 31 -30.77 -8.41 6.22
CA LEU A 31 -30.54 -7.75 7.50
C LEU A 31 -29.05 -7.82 7.91
N THR A 32 -28.40 -8.97 7.72
CA THR A 32 -26.95 -9.12 7.93
C THR A 32 -26.13 -8.22 7.02
N TRP A 33 -26.53 -8.06 5.75
CA TRP A 33 -25.88 -7.15 4.81
C TRP A 33 -26.03 -5.67 5.20
N VAL A 34 -27.21 -5.25 5.65
CA VAL A 34 -27.45 -3.89 6.12
C VAL A 34 -26.61 -3.62 7.39
N ILE A 35 -26.57 -4.56 8.33
CA ILE A 35 -25.74 -4.46 9.54
C ILE A 35 -24.25 -4.37 9.16
N PHE A 36 -23.79 -5.20 8.23
CA PHE A 36 -22.41 -5.16 7.74
C PHE A 36 -22.05 -3.82 7.10
N LEU A 37 -22.90 -3.26 6.24
CA LEU A 37 -22.67 -1.96 5.62
C LEU A 37 -22.69 -0.82 6.65
N LEU A 38 -23.60 -0.87 7.64
CA LEU A 38 -23.65 0.10 8.74
C LEU A 38 -22.43 0.01 9.65
N TRP A 39 -21.95 -1.20 9.91
CA TRP A 39 -20.74 -1.45 10.69
C TRP A 39 -19.48 -1.02 9.94
N TRP A 40 -19.37 -1.34 8.64
CA TRP A 40 -18.25 -0.92 7.79
C TRP A 40 -18.13 0.62 7.71
N LYS A 41 -19.28 1.31 7.66
CA LYS A 41 -19.33 2.79 7.72
C LYS A 41 -18.87 3.37 9.07
N ARG A 42 -18.76 2.56 10.12
CA ARG A 42 -18.30 2.96 11.46
C ARG A 42 -16.81 2.69 11.70
N LEU A 43 -16.09 2.08 10.77
CA LEU A 43 -14.64 1.93 10.89
C LEU A 43 -13.97 3.28 10.67
N ARG A 44 -13.33 3.80 11.72
CA ARG A 44 -12.47 4.98 11.61
C ARG A 44 -11.06 4.57 11.21
N TRP A 45 -10.52 5.34 10.29
CA TRP A 45 -9.16 5.22 9.80
C TRP A 45 -8.38 6.46 10.22
N ARG A 46 -7.07 6.32 10.38
CA ARG A 46 -6.16 7.45 10.55
C ARG A 46 -4.93 7.23 9.69
N ILE A 47 -4.22 8.31 9.42
CA ILE A 47 -2.91 8.22 8.76
C ILE A 47 -1.90 7.78 9.83
N PHE A 48 -1.11 6.75 9.50
CA PHE A 48 -0.14 6.11 10.36
C PHE A 48 0.73 7.16 11.10
N GLY A 49 0.66 7.12 12.43
CA GLY A 49 1.06 8.23 13.30
C GLY A 49 2.53 8.30 13.72
N PHE A 50 3.36 7.31 13.41
CA PHE A 50 4.71 7.27 14.00
C PHE A 50 5.71 8.19 13.29
N SER A 51 6.50 8.90 14.10
CA SER A 51 7.63 9.76 13.72
C SER A 51 8.57 9.13 12.69
N MET A 52 8.68 7.80 12.69
CA MET A 52 9.56 7.02 11.81
C MET A 52 8.94 6.75 10.43
N GLY A 53 7.67 6.33 10.33
CA GLY A 53 6.99 6.15 9.04
C GLY A 53 6.92 7.46 8.23
N ARG A 54 6.76 8.60 8.93
CA ARG A 54 6.81 9.95 8.31
C ARG A 54 8.20 10.33 7.82
N GLN A 55 9.25 10.00 8.58
CA GLN A 55 10.64 10.23 8.15
C GLN A 55 11.05 9.30 7.01
N VAL A 56 10.56 8.05 6.99
CA VAL A 56 10.84 7.11 5.90
C VAL A 56 10.12 7.54 4.65
N ILE A 57 8.81 7.73 4.68
CA ILE A 57 8.03 8.13 3.51
C ILE A 57 8.46 9.51 3.00
N GLY A 58 8.77 10.44 3.91
CA GLY A 58 9.34 11.74 3.60
C GLY A 58 10.73 11.66 2.99
N THR A 59 11.70 11.05 3.67
CA THR A 59 13.08 10.90 3.14
C THR A 59 13.11 10.03 1.88
N PHE A 60 12.20 9.08 1.73
CA PHE A 60 12.05 8.24 0.53
C PHE A 60 11.57 9.07 -0.67
N ALA A 61 10.58 9.95 -0.48
CA ALA A 61 10.14 10.93 -1.48
C ALA A 61 11.18 12.04 -1.78
N TRP A 62 12.08 12.34 -0.84
CA TRP A 62 13.03 13.45 -0.93
C TRP A 62 14.44 13.09 -1.43
N THR A 63 14.96 11.91 -1.10
CA THR A 63 16.34 11.48 -1.46
C THR A 63 16.48 10.98 -2.90
N GLY A 64 15.39 10.96 -3.67
CA GLY A 64 15.36 10.25 -4.95
C GLY A 64 15.36 8.73 -4.78
N SER A 65 15.27 8.18 -3.56
CA SER A 65 15.18 6.73 -3.33
C SER A 65 13.83 6.13 -3.77
N VAL A 66 12.84 6.94 -4.18
CA VAL A 66 11.71 6.48 -5.04
C VAL A 66 12.22 5.81 -6.31
N ASP A 67 13.45 6.11 -6.73
CA ASP A 67 14.12 5.39 -7.81
C ASP A 67 14.31 3.90 -7.52
N CYS A 68 14.33 3.47 -6.26
CA CYS A 68 14.40 2.05 -5.89
C CYS A 68 13.03 1.34 -5.89
N LEU A 69 11.92 2.04 -5.60
CA LEU A 69 10.59 1.40 -5.56
C LEU A 69 9.85 1.40 -6.92
N LEU A 70 10.07 2.41 -7.78
CA LEU A 70 9.41 2.48 -9.09
C LEU A 70 10.30 3.03 -10.23
N GLY A 71 11.52 3.50 -9.93
CA GLY A 71 12.24 4.42 -10.84
C GLY A 71 13.49 3.91 -11.55
N ARG A 72 14.09 2.77 -11.16
CA ARG A 72 15.26 2.16 -11.83
C ARG A 72 14.94 1.00 -12.77
N ILE A 73 13.68 0.78 -13.16
CA ILE A 73 13.49 0.14 -14.46
C ILE A 73 13.62 1.27 -15.48
N PRO A 74 14.79 1.43 -16.15
CA PRO A 74 14.90 2.39 -17.23
C PRO A 74 13.74 2.17 -18.19
N GLY A 75 13.27 3.25 -18.80
CA GLY A 75 12.27 3.15 -19.87
C GLY A 75 12.70 2.04 -20.82
N VAL A 76 11.77 1.18 -21.22
CA VAL A 76 12.09 0.15 -22.21
C VAL A 76 12.60 0.90 -23.45
N PRO A 77 13.84 0.64 -23.90
CA PRO A 77 14.39 1.34 -25.05
C PRO A 77 13.48 1.08 -26.25
N LEU A 78 13.29 2.11 -27.07
CA LEU A 78 12.54 1.94 -28.31
C LEU A 78 13.40 1.12 -29.28
N PRO A 79 12.87 0.04 -29.88
CA PRO A 79 13.61 -0.72 -30.86
C PRO A 79 13.92 0.17 -32.07
N GLU A 80 15.14 0.07 -32.59
CA GLU A 80 15.55 0.77 -33.80
C GLU A 80 14.74 0.29 -34.99
N LYS A 81 14.40 1.22 -35.90
CA LYS A 81 13.67 0.88 -37.11
C LYS A 81 14.58 0.05 -38.03
N PRO A 82 14.16 -1.13 -38.49
CA PRO A 82 14.96 -1.90 -39.43
C PRO A 82 15.13 -1.13 -40.74
N SER A 83 16.30 -1.29 -41.38
CA SER A 83 16.62 -0.70 -42.68
C SER A 83 16.03 -1.50 -43.85
N THR A 84 15.45 -2.67 -43.58
CA THR A 84 14.86 -3.57 -44.56
C THR A 84 13.47 -3.10 -45.01
N GLU A 85 13.08 -3.47 -46.23
CA GLU A 85 11.73 -3.25 -46.76
C GLU A 85 10.78 -4.43 -46.48
N ASP A 86 11.27 -5.49 -45.81
CA ASP A 86 10.45 -6.65 -45.48
C ASP A 86 9.25 -6.23 -44.61
N LEU A 87 8.05 -6.47 -45.15
CA LEU A 87 6.79 -6.12 -44.52
C LEU A 87 6.62 -6.82 -43.17
N THR A 88 7.15 -8.05 -43.03
CA THR A 88 7.03 -8.82 -41.77
C THR A 88 7.94 -8.25 -40.69
N GLU A 89 9.20 -7.96 -40.99
CA GLU A 89 10.13 -7.27 -40.08
C GLU A 89 9.62 -5.87 -39.67
N ILE A 90 9.10 -5.08 -40.62
CA ILE A 90 8.51 -3.78 -40.34
C ILE A 90 7.28 -3.91 -39.41
N GLN A 91 6.43 -4.91 -39.61
CA GLN A 91 5.27 -5.15 -38.75
C GLN A 91 5.68 -5.56 -37.33
N ASN A 92 6.65 -6.47 -37.20
CA ASN A 92 7.19 -6.88 -35.90
C ASN A 92 7.82 -5.71 -35.15
N TRP A 93 8.61 -4.88 -35.84
CA TRP A 93 9.16 -3.65 -35.27
C TRP A 93 8.06 -2.69 -34.79
N LYS A 94 7.02 -2.44 -35.60
CA LYS A 94 5.88 -1.57 -35.22
C LYS A 94 5.20 -2.08 -33.94
N TRP A 95 5.01 -3.39 -33.82
CA TRP A 95 4.39 -4.00 -32.63
C TRP A 95 5.28 -3.83 -31.38
N ASN A 96 6.57 -4.14 -31.50
CA ASN A 96 7.53 -3.99 -30.41
C ASN A 96 7.67 -2.53 -29.96
N ALA A 97 7.74 -1.57 -30.90
CA ALA A 97 7.81 -0.15 -30.61
C ALA A 97 6.54 0.35 -29.89
N ARG A 98 5.35 -0.09 -30.32
CA ARG A 98 4.09 0.22 -29.63
C ARG A 98 4.04 -0.35 -28.21
N LYS A 99 4.50 -1.58 -28.03
CA LYS A 99 4.59 -2.22 -26.71
C LYS A 99 5.52 -1.46 -25.78
N ALA A 100 6.72 -1.08 -26.24
CA ALA A 100 7.67 -0.28 -25.46
C ALA A 100 7.09 1.10 -25.08
N LYS A 101 6.46 1.81 -26.04
CA LYS A 101 5.78 3.09 -25.77
C LYS A 101 4.67 2.94 -24.72
N LYS A 102 3.84 1.90 -24.83
CA LYS A 102 2.77 1.63 -23.88
C LYS A 102 3.31 1.39 -22.47
N ILE A 103 4.33 0.54 -22.32
CA ILE A 103 4.98 0.28 -21.03
C ILE A 103 5.54 1.57 -20.42
N ASN A 104 6.21 2.40 -21.22
CA ASN A 104 6.77 3.66 -20.75
C ASN A 104 5.69 4.67 -20.31
N GLN A 105 4.57 4.74 -21.03
CA GLN A 105 3.42 5.57 -20.65
C GLN A 105 2.76 5.08 -19.35
N GLU A 106 2.54 3.77 -19.20
CA GLU A 106 1.99 3.17 -17.97
C GLU A 106 2.90 3.44 -16.77
N ARG A 107 4.22 3.25 -16.93
CA ARG A 107 5.21 3.57 -15.89
C ARG A 107 5.22 5.05 -15.54
N HIS A 108 5.12 5.94 -16.52
CA HIS A 108 5.06 7.38 -16.27
C HIS A 108 3.80 7.74 -15.47
N SER A 109 2.64 7.22 -15.86
CA SER A 109 1.38 7.42 -15.13
C SER A 109 1.47 6.93 -13.68
N LEU A 110 2.09 5.77 -13.45
CA LEU A 110 2.26 5.21 -12.11
C LEU A 110 3.19 6.07 -11.22
N ARG A 111 4.25 6.63 -11.81
CA ARG A 111 5.13 7.57 -11.11
C ARG A 111 4.37 8.82 -10.69
N CYS A 112 3.59 9.43 -11.59
CA CYS A 112 2.78 10.59 -11.28
C CYS A 112 1.77 10.30 -10.15
N ASP A 113 1.04 9.18 -10.22
CA ASP A 113 0.10 8.78 -9.17
C ASP A 113 0.79 8.56 -7.81
N THR A 114 1.96 7.93 -7.81
CA THR A 114 2.73 7.68 -6.59
C THR A 114 3.30 8.97 -6.00
N GLU A 115 3.87 9.86 -6.82
CA GLU A 115 4.36 11.17 -6.39
C GLU A 115 3.24 12.01 -5.76
N ILE A 116 2.04 12.00 -6.37
CA ILE A 116 0.84 12.66 -5.84
C ILE A 116 0.43 12.06 -4.48
N LYS A 117 0.43 10.74 -4.35
CA LYS A 117 0.09 10.06 -3.08
C LYS A 117 1.11 10.34 -1.99
N LEU A 118 2.41 10.31 -2.31
CA LEU A 118 3.48 10.60 -1.37
C LEU A 118 3.46 12.06 -0.90
N SER A 119 3.18 13.01 -1.80
CA SER A 119 3.14 14.43 -1.43
C SER A 119 2.07 14.75 -0.39
N LEU A 120 0.97 13.99 -0.35
CA LEU A 120 -0.01 14.09 0.73
C LEU A 120 0.53 13.73 2.11
N MET A 121 1.50 12.83 2.16
CA MET A 121 1.94 12.16 3.38
C MET A 121 3.07 12.94 4.08
N ILE A 122 3.64 13.95 3.43
CA ILE A 122 4.80 14.73 3.91
C ILE A 122 4.32 16.05 4.54
N LYS A 123 4.84 16.36 5.73
CA LYS A 123 4.48 17.56 6.51
C LYS A 123 5.01 18.86 5.87
N PRO A 124 4.22 19.95 5.81
CA PRO A 124 4.75 21.32 5.68
C PRO A 124 5.40 21.76 7.00
N GLY A 125 6.60 22.34 6.93
CA GLY A 125 7.47 22.63 8.09
C GLY A 125 8.70 21.72 8.23
N PHE A 126 8.99 20.89 7.22
CA PHE A 126 10.34 20.35 6.94
C PHE A 126 11.04 21.21 5.86
N GLU A 127 10.55 22.44 5.67
CA GLU A 127 10.85 23.34 4.54
C GLU A 127 11.82 24.47 4.93
N ASP A 128 12.52 24.35 6.06
CA ASP A 128 13.33 25.45 6.60
C ASP A 128 14.74 25.58 5.96
N SER A 129 15.11 24.67 5.05
CA SER A 129 16.33 24.82 4.23
C SER A 129 16.00 25.36 2.83
N LEU A 130 16.54 26.54 2.51
CA LEU A 130 16.43 27.20 1.20
C LEU A 130 16.88 26.32 0.02
N ALA A 131 17.76 25.33 0.26
CA ALA A 131 18.20 24.37 -0.76
C ALA A 131 17.11 23.34 -1.09
N GLN A 132 16.35 22.91 -0.08
CA GLN A 132 15.25 21.94 -0.22
C GLN A 132 14.06 22.56 -0.96
N MET A 133 13.74 23.82 -0.67
CA MET A 133 12.67 24.56 -1.36
C MET A 133 12.96 24.82 -2.84
N LYS A 134 14.23 25.02 -3.22
CA LYS A 134 14.68 25.18 -4.62
C LYS A 134 14.56 23.86 -5.41
N TYR A 135 14.94 22.73 -4.82
CA TYR A 135 14.79 21.42 -5.46
C TYR A 135 13.31 21.02 -5.63
N TRP A 136 12.47 21.27 -4.62
CA TRP A 136 11.03 20.98 -4.70
C TRP A 136 10.32 21.80 -5.80
N ARG A 137 10.66 23.10 -5.93
CA ARG A 137 10.19 23.95 -7.05
C ARG A 137 10.76 23.52 -8.41
N GLY A 138 11.96 22.93 -8.45
CA GLY A 138 12.63 22.51 -9.69
C GLY A 138 12.19 21.14 -10.21
N SER A 139 12.01 20.14 -9.34
CA SER A 139 11.86 18.72 -9.73
C SER A 139 10.41 18.22 -9.66
N VAL A 140 9.67 18.61 -8.63
CA VAL A 140 8.28 18.16 -8.40
C VAL A 140 7.32 19.13 -9.08
N LYS A 141 7.49 20.44 -8.82
CA LYS A 141 6.63 21.48 -9.44
C LYS A 141 6.74 21.50 -10.96
N SER A 142 7.91 21.24 -11.56
CA SER A 142 8.07 21.19 -13.03
C SER A 142 7.40 19.97 -13.66
N ARG A 143 7.31 18.86 -12.93
CA ARG A 143 6.79 17.56 -13.40
C ARG A 143 5.28 17.44 -13.17
N LEU A 144 4.76 18.09 -12.12
CA LEU A 144 3.33 18.24 -11.83
C LEU A 144 2.62 19.36 -12.64
N LEU A 145 3.35 20.23 -13.34
CA LEU A 145 2.78 21.26 -14.25
C LEU A 145 1.88 20.70 -15.37
N TRP A 146 1.93 19.39 -15.64
CA TRP A 146 1.14 18.70 -16.66
C TRP A 146 -0.17 18.08 -16.13
N LEU A 147 -0.42 18.11 -14.82
CA LEU A 147 -1.70 17.69 -14.26
C LEU A 147 -2.71 18.84 -14.33
N PRO A 148 -4.01 18.58 -14.59
CA PRO A 148 -5.01 19.63 -14.50
C PRO A 148 -4.99 20.24 -13.10
N SER A 149 -4.61 21.51 -13.00
CA SER A 149 -4.23 22.22 -11.77
C SER A 149 -5.27 22.10 -10.63
N ALA A 150 -6.55 21.92 -10.97
CA ALA A 150 -7.64 21.79 -10.01
C ALA A 150 -7.63 20.46 -9.22
N LYS A 151 -7.21 19.34 -9.81
CA LYS A 151 -7.21 18.03 -9.12
C LYS A 151 -6.11 17.94 -8.07
N GLN A 152 -4.96 18.54 -8.35
CA GLN A 152 -3.82 18.56 -7.43
C GLN A 152 -4.09 19.45 -6.21
N ILE A 153 -4.66 20.64 -6.42
CA ILE A 153 -4.94 21.61 -5.35
C ILE A 153 -6.00 21.07 -4.36
N HIS A 154 -7.08 20.47 -4.85
CA HIS A 154 -8.14 19.93 -3.98
C HIS A 154 -7.62 18.77 -3.12
N PHE A 155 -6.73 17.95 -3.67
CA PHE A 155 -6.23 16.75 -3.04
C PHE A 155 -5.21 17.04 -1.93
N GLU A 156 -4.27 17.95 -2.16
CA GLU A 156 -3.35 18.42 -1.11
C GLU A 156 -4.10 19.06 0.06
N GLN A 157 -5.20 19.77 -0.21
CA GLN A 157 -6.03 20.36 0.84
C GLN A 157 -6.72 19.31 1.72
N VAL A 158 -7.17 18.19 1.13
CA VAL A 158 -7.83 17.12 1.89
C VAL A 158 -6.84 16.42 2.82
N ALA A 159 -5.66 16.02 2.34
CA ALA A 159 -4.69 15.36 3.21
C ALA A 159 -4.14 16.26 4.31
N ARG A 160 -3.89 17.55 4.01
CA ARG A 160 -3.50 18.55 5.01
C ARG A 160 -4.54 18.69 6.12
N LYS A 161 -5.84 18.64 5.78
CA LYS A 161 -6.93 18.68 6.75
C LYS A 161 -7.05 17.38 7.54
N MET A 162 -6.97 16.23 6.89
CA MET A 162 -7.18 14.91 7.52
C MET A 162 -6.02 14.43 8.40
N LYS A 163 -4.85 15.07 8.30
CA LYS A 163 -3.64 14.66 9.03
C LYS A 163 -3.71 14.95 10.53
N ASP A 164 -4.33 16.06 10.91
CA ASP A 164 -4.46 16.48 12.30
C ASP A 164 -5.78 15.97 12.93
N GLU A 165 -6.60 15.28 12.13
CA GLU A 165 -7.78 14.58 12.61
C GLU A 165 -7.38 13.29 13.34
N GLU A 166 -8.00 13.03 14.49
CA GLU A 166 -7.79 11.79 15.25
C GLU A 166 -8.22 10.53 14.47
N GLY A 167 -9.11 10.70 13.50
CA GLY A 167 -9.52 9.68 12.56
C GLY A 167 -10.66 10.16 11.66
N PHE A 168 -10.83 9.50 10.51
CA PHE A 168 -11.82 9.80 9.49
C PHE A 168 -12.52 8.54 8.99
N TYR A 169 -13.68 8.73 8.35
CA TYR A 169 -14.49 7.64 7.78
C TYR A 169 -14.43 7.67 6.26
N TYR A 170 -14.53 6.50 5.64
CA TYR A 170 -14.73 6.38 4.20
C TYR A 170 -16.22 6.19 3.90
N PRO A 171 -16.90 7.13 3.22
CA PRO A 171 -18.18 6.82 2.62
C PRO A 171 -17.96 5.83 1.47
N HIS A 172 -18.87 4.87 1.31
CA HIS A 172 -18.78 3.84 0.28
C HIS A 172 -19.97 3.91 -0.68
N ASN A 173 -19.68 3.68 -1.96
CA ASN A 173 -20.67 3.45 -3.00
C ASN A 173 -20.72 1.96 -3.36
N LEU A 174 -21.85 1.49 -3.91
CA LEU A 174 -22.01 0.10 -4.34
C LEU A 174 -22.03 0.03 -5.87
N ASP A 175 -21.34 -0.96 -6.44
CA ASP A 175 -21.51 -1.29 -7.86
C ASP A 175 -22.77 -2.14 -8.10
N PHE A 176 -23.08 -2.43 -9.37
CA PHE A 176 -24.26 -3.23 -9.77
C PHE A 176 -24.24 -4.67 -9.22
N ARG A 177 -23.11 -5.13 -8.66
CA ARG A 177 -22.94 -6.45 -8.05
C ARG A 177 -22.95 -6.37 -6.52
N GLY A 178 -23.18 -5.18 -5.94
CA GLY A 178 -23.17 -4.94 -4.50
C GLY A 178 -21.78 -4.83 -3.89
N ARG A 179 -20.70 -4.68 -4.67
CA ARG A 179 -19.35 -4.46 -4.13
C ARG A 179 -19.20 -3.03 -3.65
N ALA A 180 -18.70 -2.86 -2.43
CA ALA A 180 -18.48 -1.56 -1.83
C ALA A 180 -17.13 -0.96 -2.23
N TYR A 181 -17.14 0.31 -2.64
CA TYR A 181 -15.97 1.09 -3.01
C TYR A 181 -15.95 2.43 -2.25
N PRO A 182 -14.83 2.80 -1.60
CA PRO A 182 -14.67 4.13 -1.04
C PRO A 182 -14.92 5.19 -2.12
N MET A 183 -15.73 6.20 -1.81
CA MET A 183 -16.00 7.29 -2.76
C MET A 183 -14.76 8.16 -2.99
N HIS A 184 -13.84 8.21 -2.04
CA HIS A 184 -12.64 9.03 -2.14
C HIS A 184 -11.61 8.34 -3.08
N PRO A 185 -11.29 8.94 -4.25
CA PRO A 185 -10.65 8.21 -5.34
C PRO A 185 -9.14 8.00 -5.18
N HIS A 186 -8.48 8.75 -4.31
CA HIS A 186 -7.02 8.86 -4.35
C HIS A 186 -6.31 8.26 -3.11
N LEU A 187 -6.75 8.61 -1.90
CA LEU A 187 -6.30 7.99 -0.65
C LEU A 187 -7.43 7.16 -0.07
N ASN A 188 -7.32 5.83 -0.17
CA ASN A 188 -8.27 4.89 0.42
C ASN A 188 -7.61 3.51 0.66
N HIS A 189 -8.24 2.71 1.53
CA HIS A 189 -7.75 1.41 1.97
C HIS A 189 -7.89 0.27 0.93
N LEU A 190 -8.55 0.51 -0.21
CA LEU A 190 -8.62 -0.44 -1.33
C LEU A 190 -7.61 -0.13 -2.45
N SER A 191 -6.78 0.90 -2.26
CA SER A 191 -5.83 1.38 -3.26
C SER A 191 -4.50 0.61 -3.20
N SER A 192 -3.46 1.18 -3.81
CA SER A 192 -2.10 0.63 -3.88
C SER A 192 -1.52 0.28 -2.50
N ASP A 193 -0.52 -0.62 -2.46
CA ASP A 193 0.24 -0.97 -1.26
C ASP A 193 0.67 0.26 -0.45
N LEU A 194 1.20 1.30 -1.11
CA LEU A 194 1.52 2.59 -0.46
C LEU A 194 0.34 3.17 0.33
N CYS A 195 -0.87 3.17 -0.23
CA CYS A 195 -2.05 3.70 0.47
C CYS A 195 -2.47 2.80 1.64
N ARG A 196 -2.35 1.48 1.47
CA ARG A 196 -2.68 0.51 2.54
C ARG A 196 -1.66 0.58 3.69
N GLY A 197 -0.37 0.70 3.39
CA GLY A 197 0.71 0.76 4.37
C GLY A 197 0.74 2.04 5.21
N VAL A 198 0.07 3.11 4.77
CA VAL A 198 -0.04 4.36 5.54
C VAL A 198 -1.36 4.54 6.28
N LEU A 199 -2.32 3.64 6.09
CA LEU A 199 -3.62 3.69 6.74
C LEU A 199 -3.67 2.67 7.87
N GLU A 200 -4.09 3.12 9.04
CA GLU A 200 -4.32 2.27 10.22
C GLU A 200 -5.70 2.56 10.81
N PHE A 201 -6.20 1.68 11.67
CA PHE A 201 -7.45 1.95 12.39
C PHE A 201 -7.23 3.06 13.41
N ALA A 202 -8.22 3.96 13.54
CA ALA A 202 -8.15 5.00 14.57
C ALA A 202 -8.22 4.40 15.98
N GLU A 203 -9.06 3.37 16.15
CA GLU A 203 -9.17 2.59 17.39
C GLU A 203 -8.20 1.41 17.38
N GLY A 204 -7.17 1.49 18.22
CA GLY A 204 -6.26 0.38 18.47
C GLY A 204 -6.84 -0.63 19.46
N ARG A 205 -6.33 -1.86 19.41
CA ARG A 205 -6.68 -2.93 20.35
C ARG A 205 -5.41 -3.60 20.89
N PRO A 206 -5.40 -4.09 22.13
CA PRO A 206 -4.27 -4.87 22.64
C PRO A 206 -4.11 -6.14 21.80
N LEU A 207 -2.88 -6.45 21.41
CA LEU A 207 -2.58 -7.60 20.54
C LEU A 207 -3.09 -8.92 21.15
N GLY A 208 -2.89 -9.15 22.44
CA GLY A 208 -3.07 -10.46 23.05
C GLY A 208 -2.14 -11.52 22.45
N LYS A 209 -2.31 -12.77 22.87
CA LYS A 209 -1.54 -13.91 22.31
C LYS A 209 -1.89 -14.15 20.84
N SER A 210 -3.18 -14.08 20.51
CA SER A 210 -3.68 -14.32 19.15
C SER A 210 -3.28 -13.20 18.19
N GLY A 211 -3.39 -11.94 18.57
CA GLY A 211 -3.02 -10.82 17.71
C GLY A 211 -1.53 -10.76 17.43
N LEU A 212 -0.66 -11.07 18.41
CA LEU A 212 0.79 -11.16 18.15
C LEU A 212 1.11 -12.27 17.15
N ARG A 213 0.46 -13.44 17.28
CA ARG A 213 0.58 -14.54 16.32
C ARG A 213 0.11 -14.11 14.93
N TRP A 214 -1.04 -13.44 14.84
CA TRP A 214 -1.60 -12.98 13.57
C TRP A 214 -0.80 -11.85 12.92
N LEU A 215 -0.14 -11.00 13.72
CA LEU A 215 0.78 -9.98 13.22
C LEU A 215 2.00 -10.61 12.52
N LYS A 216 2.58 -11.67 13.10
CA LYS A 216 3.65 -12.44 12.45
C LYS A 216 3.15 -13.11 11.16
N ILE A 217 1.97 -13.73 11.20
CA ILE A 217 1.37 -14.35 9.99
C ILE A 217 1.12 -13.30 8.91
N GLN A 218 0.64 -12.11 9.27
CA GLN A 218 0.45 -10.99 8.34
C GLN A 218 1.76 -10.57 7.69
N LEU A 219 2.84 -10.44 8.47
CA LEU A 219 4.16 -10.10 7.95
C LEU A 219 4.63 -11.13 6.91
N ALA A 220 4.50 -12.43 7.21
CA ALA A 220 4.80 -13.50 6.26
C ALA A 220 3.94 -13.44 4.97
N ASN A 221 2.65 -13.11 5.10
CA ASN A 221 1.75 -12.96 3.95
C ASN A 221 2.15 -11.78 3.06
N LEU A 222 2.54 -10.65 3.66
CA LEU A 222 2.98 -9.45 2.95
C LEU A 222 4.32 -9.64 2.25
N TYR A 223 5.20 -10.47 2.84
CA TYR A 223 6.47 -10.84 2.23
C TYR A 223 6.25 -11.65 0.94
N ALA A 224 5.30 -12.59 0.97
CA ALA A 224 4.92 -13.47 -0.13
C ALA A 224 6.11 -14.31 -0.65
N GLY A 225 6.24 -14.49 -1.98
CA GLY A 225 7.34 -15.27 -2.55
C GLY A 225 7.24 -16.79 -2.32
N GLY A 226 6.04 -17.29 -2.03
CA GLY A 226 5.79 -18.69 -1.68
C GLY A 226 5.65 -18.92 -0.17
N VAL A 227 6.04 -17.95 0.67
CA VAL A 227 5.89 -18.01 2.12
C VAL A 227 4.40 -17.99 2.52
N GLU A 228 3.59 -17.23 1.79
CA GLU A 228 2.13 -17.13 1.98
C GLU A 228 1.40 -18.45 1.75
N LYS A 229 2.05 -19.45 1.14
CA LYS A 229 1.52 -20.80 0.90
C LYS A 229 1.92 -21.80 1.98
N LEU A 230 2.85 -21.45 2.86
CA LEU A 230 3.24 -22.30 3.98
C LEU A 230 2.08 -22.45 4.97
N SER A 231 2.15 -23.49 5.80
CA SER A 231 1.30 -23.62 6.98
C SER A 231 1.49 -22.41 7.90
N TYR A 232 0.53 -22.16 8.79
CA TYR A 232 0.67 -21.05 9.74
C TYR A 232 1.93 -21.17 10.59
N ASP A 233 2.32 -22.39 10.99
CA ASP A 233 3.55 -22.60 11.75
C ASP A 233 4.80 -22.35 10.91
N GLY A 234 4.77 -22.70 9.61
CA GLY A 234 5.84 -22.36 8.67
C GLY A 234 5.98 -20.85 8.46
N ARG A 235 4.87 -20.11 8.43
CA ARG A 235 4.88 -18.64 8.37
C ARG A 235 5.44 -18.01 9.64
N LEU A 236 5.08 -18.55 10.81
CA LEU A 236 5.63 -18.10 12.09
C LEU A 236 7.15 -18.34 12.15
N ALA A 237 7.60 -19.55 11.80
CA ALA A 237 9.02 -19.88 11.75
C ALA A 237 9.79 -19.00 10.76
N PHE A 238 9.20 -18.66 9.61
CA PHE A 238 9.79 -17.72 8.67
C PHE A 238 10.05 -16.36 9.33
N VAL A 239 9.06 -15.78 10.02
CA VAL A 239 9.25 -14.48 10.69
C VAL A 239 10.23 -14.58 11.85
N ASP A 240 10.17 -15.65 12.64
CA ASP A 240 11.08 -15.85 13.77
C ASP A 240 12.55 -15.97 13.32
N ASN A 241 12.80 -16.53 12.14
CA ASN A 241 14.14 -16.61 11.54
C ASN A 241 14.63 -15.29 10.92
N HIS A 242 13.77 -14.29 10.75
CA HIS A 242 14.09 -12.99 10.16
C HIS A 242 13.87 -11.83 11.15
N LEU A 243 13.86 -12.10 12.46
CA LEU A 243 13.63 -11.04 13.46
C LEU A 243 14.68 -9.92 13.38
N ASP A 244 15.93 -10.24 13.07
CA ASP A 244 16.99 -9.24 12.90
C ASP A 244 16.68 -8.31 11.71
N ASP A 245 16.20 -8.85 10.59
CA ASP A 245 15.78 -8.06 9.43
C ASP A 245 14.53 -7.21 9.71
N VAL A 246 13.62 -7.73 10.53
CA VAL A 246 12.43 -7.01 10.99
C VAL A 246 12.83 -5.81 11.85
N PHE A 247 13.74 -6.02 12.81
CA PHE A 247 14.27 -4.96 13.67
C PHE A 247 15.07 -3.92 12.87
N ASP A 248 15.93 -4.35 11.94
CA ASP A 248 16.68 -3.44 11.06
C ASP A 248 15.74 -2.64 10.15
N SER A 249 14.70 -3.27 9.60
CA SER A 249 13.71 -2.59 8.77
C SER A 249 12.91 -1.56 9.57
N ALA A 250 12.66 -1.80 10.86
CA ALA A 250 11.99 -0.85 11.73
C ALA A 250 12.90 0.31 12.15
N ASP A 251 14.17 0.04 12.49
CA ASP A 251 15.10 1.03 13.05
C ASP A 251 15.90 1.81 11.99
N ASN A 252 16.31 1.15 10.92
CA ASN A 252 17.08 1.73 9.82
C ASN A 252 16.42 1.49 8.44
N PRO A 253 15.14 1.81 8.27
CA PRO A 253 14.35 1.54 7.05
C PRO A 253 14.98 2.00 5.73
N LEU A 254 15.85 3.01 5.75
CA LEU A 254 16.51 3.56 4.55
C LEU A 254 17.99 3.22 4.43
N ASN A 255 18.68 3.19 5.58
CA ASN A 255 20.15 3.06 5.64
C ASN A 255 20.62 1.65 6.03
N GLY A 256 19.71 0.78 6.48
CA GLY A 256 19.98 -0.62 6.78
C GLY A 256 19.93 -1.52 5.55
N ASN A 257 19.63 -2.79 5.78
CA ASN A 257 19.55 -3.83 4.76
C ASN A 257 18.35 -3.66 3.82
N ARG A 258 17.34 -2.89 4.25
CA ARG A 258 16.10 -2.62 3.50
C ARG A 258 15.37 -3.91 3.09
N TRP A 259 15.39 -4.92 3.96
CA TRP A 259 14.76 -6.22 3.71
C TRP A 259 13.28 -6.09 3.34
N TRP A 260 12.55 -5.17 3.96
CA TRP A 260 11.16 -4.85 3.65
C TRP A 260 10.89 -4.48 2.17
N LEU A 261 11.88 -3.97 1.42
CA LEU A 261 11.74 -3.68 -0.02
C LEU A 261 11.68 -4.94 -0.88
N THR A 262 12.08 -6.09 -0.35
CA THR A 262 12.09 -7.37 -1.07
C THR A 262 10.73 -8.09 -1.01
N ALA A 263 9.82 -7.60 -0.17
CA ALA A 263 8.45 -8.10 -0.06
C ALA A 263 7.58 -7.72 -1.28
N GLU A 264 6.52 -8.48 -1.53
CA GLU A 264 5.55 -8.16 -2.59
C GLU A 264 4.71 -6.90 -2.26
N ASP A 265 4.34 -6.72 -0.99
CA ASP A 265 3.65 -5.54 -0.45
C ASP A 265 4.59 -4.78 0.53
N PRO A 266 5.59 -4.01 0.03
CA PRO A 266 6.68 -3.47 0.85
C PRO A 266 6.25 -2.44 1.90
N PHE A 267 5.34 -1.52 1.59
CA PHE A 267 4.93 -0.48 2.55
C PHE A 267 4.12 -1.06 3.71
N GLN A 268 3.22 -2.00 3.42
CA GLN A 268 2.54 -2.75 4.49
C GLN A 268 3.52 -3.64 5.26
N CYS A 269 4.50 -4.26 4.60
CA CYS A 269 5.54 -5.05 5.26
C CYS A 269 6.33 -4.19 6.25
N LEU A 270 6.74 -2.98 5.85
CA LEU A 270 7.42 -2.03 6.73
C LEU A 270 6.54 -1.64 7.94
N ALA A 271 5.26 -1.33 7.72
CA ALA A 271 4.33 -1.02 8.80
C ALA A 271 4.20 -2.19 9.79
N ALA A 272 4.14 -3.43 9.29
CA ALA A 272 4.14 -4.64 10.11
C ALA A 272 5.47 -4.84 10.86
N CYS A 273 6.62 -4.56 10.24
CA CYS A 273 7.93 -4.65 10.88
C CYS A 273 8.04 -3.69 12.07
N ILE A 274 7.60 -2.45 11.89
CA ILE A 274 7.58 -1.43 12.95
C ILE A 274 6.70 -1.89 14.12
N ASN A 275 5.46 -2.31 13.81
CA ASN A 275 4.51 -2.69 14.85
C ASN A 275 4.93 -3.97 15.60
N LEU A 276 5.52 -4.94 14.89
CA LEU A 276 6.05 -6.16 15.50
C LEU A 276 7.29 -5.84 16.37
N SER A 277 8.16 -4.94 15.92
CA SER A 277 9.34 -4.52 16.67
C SER A 277 8.97 -3.83 17.98
N GLU A 278 7.99 -2.93 17.94
CA GLU A 278 7.42 -2.29 19.13
C GLU A 278 6.84 -3.33 20.10
N ALA A 279 6.06 -4.28 19.57
CA ALA A 279 5.48 -5.34 20.38
C ALA A 279 6.54 -6.21 21.07
N LEU A 280 7.55 -6.68 20.32
CA LEU A 280 8.57 -7.60 20.84
C LEU A 280 9.57 -6.94 21.81
N ARG A 281 9.79 -5.63 21.69
CA ARG A 281 10.65 -4.86 22.60
C ARG A 281 9.95 -4.45 23.89
N SER A 282 8.62 -4.48 23.93
CA SER A 282 7.84 -4.24 25.13
C SER A 282 8.07 -5.35 26.17
N SER A 283 8.12 -4.99 27.45
CA SER A 283 8.12 -5.95 28.56
C SER A 283 6.84 -6.79 28.62
N SER A 284 5.76 -6.33 27.98
CA SER A 284 4.50 -7.04 27.83
C SER A 284 3.99 -6.93 26.38
N PRO A 285 4.47 -7.81 25.47
CA PRO A 285 4.11 -7.77 24.05
C PRO A 285 2.60 -7.91 23.79
N HIS A 286 1.91 -8.68 24.63
CA HIS A 286 0.48 -8.94 24.46
C HIS A 286 -0.42 -7.75 24.83
N THR A 287 0.10 -6.75 25.55
CA THR A 287 -0.68 -5.57 25.94
C THR A 287 -0.41 -4.37 25.05
N VAL A 288 0.53 -4.48 24.11
CA VAL A 288 0.80 -3.42 23.14
C VAL A 288 -0.44 -3.19 22.28
N ILE A 289 -0.83 -1.93 22.18
CA ILE A 289 -1.99 -1.51 21.40
C ILE A 289 -1.55 -1.44 19.94
N SER A 290 -2.14 -2.29 19.10
CA SER A 290 -1.94 -2.25 17.66
C SER A 290 -3.14 -1.62 16.96
N HIS A 291 -2.83 -0.78 15.99
CA HIS A 291 -3.78 -0.14 15.08
C HIS A 291 -3.76 -0.77 13.69
N LEU A 292 -2.84 -1.72 13.45
CA LEU A 292 -2.57 -2.25 12.12
C LEU A 292 -3.71 -3.17 11.66
N PRO A 293 -4.26 -2.98 10.45
CA PRO A 293 -5.21 -3.92 9.88
C PRO A 293 -4.52 -5.24 9.51
N ILE A 294 -5.07 -6.36 9.96
CA ILE A 294 -4.63 -7.70 9.58
C ILE A 294 -5.50 -8.21 8.44
N HIS A 295 -4.90 -8.55 7.30
CA HIS A 295 -5.60 -9.03 6.12
C HIS A 295 -5.76 -10.55 6.16
N GLN A 296 -7.01 -11.01 6.10
CA GLN A 296 -7.31 -12.41 5.89
C GLN A 296 -7.85 -12.60 4.47
N VAL A 297 -7.10 -13.34 3.67
CA VAL A 297 -7.54 -13.78 2.34
C VAL A 297 -7.70 -15.29 2.44
N SER A 298 -8.93 -15.75 2.28
CA SER A 298 -9.21 -17.18 2.17
C SER A 298 -8.52 -17.70 0.91
N VAL A 299 -7.57 -18.63 1.09
CA VAL A 299 -6.89 -19.35 -0.01
C VAL A 299 -7.79 -20.45 -0.52
#